data_AF-A0A8T2ZKD3-F1
#
_entry.id   AF-A0A8T2ZKD3-F1
#
_cell.length_a   1.000
_cell.length_b   1.000
_cell.length_c   1.000
_cell.angle_alpha   90.00
_cell.angle_beta   90.00
_cell.angle_gamma   90.00
#
_symmetry.space_group_name_H-M   'P 1'
#
loop_
_entity.id
_entity.type
_entity.pdbx_description
1 polymer ?
#
loop_
_entity_poly.entity_id
_entity_poly.type
_entity_poly.pdbx_seq_one_letter_code
_entity_poly.pdbx_strand_id
1 'polypeptide(L)'
;MSAHPEVPGEPTTTGTTLLETVAAAIQGFGPVNKIHQHLCAFHFYAHDMTRQVEARHFCGHQNEEMCQCLIYNSPEPDARLIGVEYIISEHLFLALSDVDALAHL
;
A
#
# COMPACT_ATOMS: atom_id res chain seq x y z
N MET A 1 -1.57 20.23 7.77
CA MET A 1 -2.72 19.80 8.58
C MET A 1 -3.19 18.51 7.98
N SER A 2 -3.01 17.38 8.67
CA SER A 2 -3.36 16.06 8.15
C SER A 2 -4.83 16.00 7.78
N ALA A 3 -5.14 15.68 6.52
CA ALA A 3 -6.50 15.58 6.00
C ALA A 3 -7.19 14.25 6.38
N HIS A 4 -6.62 13.50 7.34
CA HIS A 4 -7.04 12.15 7.67
C HIS A 4 -7.85 12.11 8.97
N PRO A 5 -8.96 11.33 9.03
CA PRO A 5 -9.76 11.19 10.25
C PRO A 5 -8.91 10.65 11.40
N GLU A 6 -9.03 11.18 12.61
CA GLU A 6 -8.26 10.70 13.76
C GLU A 6 -8.46 9.19 13.98
N VAL A 7 -7.37 8.47 14.31
CA VAL A 7 -7.46 7.03 14.63
C VAL A 7 -7.90 6.92 16.09
N PRO A 8 -9.00 6.20 16.40
CA PRO A 8 -9.43 6.02 17.79
C PRO A 8 -8.34 5.33 18.64
N GLY A 9 -8.09 5.85 19.84
CA GLY A 9 -7.14 5.30 20.80
C GLY A 9 -6.46 6.38 21.65
N GLU A 10 -5.70 5.94 22.66
CA GLU A 10 -4.85 6.85 23.43
C GLU A 10 -3.66 7.32 22.58
N PRO A 11 -3.19 8.56 22.73
CA PRO A 11 -2.01 9.04 22.03
C PRO A 11 -0.76 8.20 22.34
N THR A 12 0.17 8.12 21.38
CA THR A 12 1.47 7.50 21.59
C THR A 12 2.18 8.16 22.77
N THR A 13 2.56 7.36 23.76
CA THR A 13 3.26 7.87 24.95
C THR A 13 4.70 8.29 24.61
N THR A 14 5.28 9.21 25.39
CA THR A 14 6.68 9.65 25.20
C THR A 14 7.67 8.49 25.23
N GLY A 15 7.43 7.47 26.06
CA GLY A 15 8.27 6.27 26.11
C GLY A 15 8.24 5.50 24.80
N THR A 16 7.07 5.31 24.20
CA THR A 16 6.91 4.64 22.90
C THR A 16 7.57 5.43 21.77
N THR A 17 7.38 6.75 21.72
CA THR A 17 8.03 7.62 20.71
C THR A 17 9.55 7.53 20.75
N LEU A 18 10.14 7.45 21.96
CA LEU A 18 11.58 7.25 22.12
C LEU A 18 12.01 5.88 21.55
N LEU A 19 11.26 4.81 21.86
CA LEU A 19 11.55 3.48 21.34
C LEU A 19 11.45 3.43 19.81
N GLU A 20 10.42 4.04 19.21
CA GLU A 20 10.25 4.13 17.76
C GLU A 20 11.40 4.88 17.09
N THR A 21 11.87 5.97 17.71
CA THR A 21 13.02 6.75 17.21
C THR A 21 14.29 5.91 17.19
N VAL A 22 14.55 5.16 18.27
CA VAL A 22 15.71 4.25 18.35
C VAL A 22 15.58 3.13 17.32
N ALA A 23 14.38 2.54 17.18
CA ALA A 23 14.12 1.50 16.19
C ALA A 23 14.40 2.01 14.78
N ALA A 24 13.92 3.20 14.42
CA ALA A 24 14.16 3.81 13.11
C ALA A 24 15.65 4.05 12.81
N ALA A 25 16.46 4.29 13.85
CA ALA A 25 17.91 4.50 13.69
C ALA A 25 18.70 3.20 13.48
N ILE A 26 18.21 2.05 13.98
CA ILE A 26 18.96 0.78 13.97
C ILE A 26 18.36 -0.29 13.05
N GLN A 27 17.06 -0.22 12.74
CA GLN A 27 16.39 -1.21 11.90
C GLN A 27 16.62 -0.90 10.43
N GLY A 28 17.03 -1.93 9.67
CA GLY A 28 17.18 -1.84 8.22
C GLY A 28 15.86 -2.14 7.50
N PHE A 29 15.47 -1.27 6.57
CA PHE A 29 14.26 -1.43 5.75
C PHE A 29 14.54 -2.07 4.39
N GLY A 30 15.42 -3.08 4.36
CA GLY A 30 15.88 -3.73 3.12
C GLY A 30 14.77 -4.07 2.12
N PRO A 31 13.66 -4.73 2.53
CA PRO A 31 12.54 -5.02 1.64
C PRO A 31 11.83 -3.79 1.08
N VAL A 32 11.52 -2.80 1.94
CA VAL A 32 10.84 -1.57 1.52
C VAL A 32 11.72 -0.75 0.56
N ASN A 33 13.04 -0.78 0.77
CA ASN A 33 14.02 -0.12 -0.10
C ASN A 33 14.11 -0.73 -1.52
N LYS A 34 13.41 -1.84 -1.81
CA LYS A 34 13.31 -2.40 -3.18
C LYS A 34 12.18 -1.79 -4.01
N ILE A 35 11.32 -0.99 -3.39
CA ILE A 35 10.33 -0.17 -4.09
C ILE A 35 11.06 0.87 -4.94
N HIS A 36 10.78 0.90 -6.23
CA HIS A 36 11.48 1.74 -7.21
C HIS A 36 10.54 2.49 -8.15
N GLN A 37 9.24 2.37 -7.95
CA GLN A 37 8.24 3.01 -8.80
C GLN A 37 7.13 3.63 -7.95
N HIS A 38 6.81 4.89 -8.24
CA HIS A 38 5.70 5.63 -7.65
C HIS A 38 4.70 5.97 -8.75
N LEU A 39 3.46 5.51 -8.61
CA LEU A 39 2.36 5.81 -9.53
C LEU A 39 1.21 6.49 -8.79
N CYS A 40 0.45 7.28 -9.52
CA CYS A 40 -0.83 7.81 -9.06
C CYS A 40 -1.94 7.26 -9.96
N ALA A 41 -3.00 6.71 -9.34
CA ALA A 41 -4.19 6.24 -10.02
C ALA A 41 -5.44 6.69 -9.25
N PHE A 42 -6.61 6.56 -9.88
CA PHE A 42 -7.90 6.76 -9.21
C PHE A 42 -8.66 5.44 -9.18
N HIS A 43 -8.96 4.96 -7.98
CA HIS A 43 -9.70 3.72 -7.76
C HIS A 43 -11.14 4.04 -7.44
N PHE A 44 -12.07 3.28 -8.02
CA PHE A 44 -13.49 3.36 -7.72
C PHE A 44 -13.90 2.21 -6.82
N TYR A 45 -14.85 2.46 -5.92
CA TYR A 45 -15.41 1.39 -5.11
C TYR A 45 -16.30 0.50 -5.99
N ALA A 46 -16.07 -0.82 -5.94
CA ALA A 46 -16.79 -1.79 -6.78
C ALA A 46 -18.33 -1.69 -6.66
N HIS A 47 -18.83 -1.32 -5.47
CA HIS A 47 -20.26 -1.15 -5.20
C HIS A 47 -20.78 0.28 -5.39
N ASP A 48 -19.89 1.26 -5.63
CA ASP A 48 -20.25 2.67 -5.79
C ASP A 48 -19.23 3.41 -6.67
N MET A 49 -19.51 3.45 -7.97
CA MET A 49 -18.68 4.13 -8.98
C MET A 49 -18.72 5.66 -8.89
N THR A 50 -19.55 6.25 -8.02
CA THR A 50 -19.53 7.71 -7.78
C THR A 50 -18.44 8.13 -6.80
N ARG A 51 -17.86 7.17 -6.08
CA ARG A 51 -16.81 7.38 -5.09
C ARG A 51 -15.47 6.95 -5.67
N GLN A 52 -14.58 7.93 -5.84
CA GLN A 52 -13.19 7.71 -6.21
C GLN A 52 -12.23 7.97 -5.05
N VAL A 53 -11.10 7.27 -5.06
CA VAL A 53 -9.97 7.47 -4.14
C VAL A 53 -8.72 7.71 -4.98
N GLU A 54 -7.95 8.76 -4.64
CA GLU A 54 -6.58 8.89 -5.15
C GLU A 54 -5.71 7.81 -4.51
N ALA A 55 -5.11 6.96 -5.33
CA ALA A 55 -4.35 5.79 -4.94
C ALA A 55 -2.88 5.98 -5.35
N ARG A 56 -2.01 6.14 -4.36
CA ARG A 56 -0.56 6.29 -4.53
C ARG A 56 0.10 4.93 -4.40
N HIS A 57 0.55 4.37 -5.51
CA HIS A 57 1.17 3.05 -5.56
C HIS A 57 2.68 3.19 -5.41
N PHE A 58 3.24 2.47 -4.46
CA PHE A 58 4.67 2.32 -4.25
C PHE A 58 5.03 0.87 -4.57
N CYS A 59 5.54 0.66 -5.79
CA CYS A 59 5.71 -0.66 -6.38
C CYS A 59 7.17 -1.11 -6.45
N GLY A 60 7.36 -2.42 -6.28
CA GLY A 60 8.57 -3.14 -6.64
C GLY A 60 8.25 -4.35 -7.49
N HIS A 61 8.87 -4.44 -8.67
CA HIS A 61 8.93 -5.67 -9.46
C HIS A 61 9.54 -6.80 -8.63
N GLN A 62 8.82 -7.93 -8.55
CA GLN A 62 9.30 -9.19 -8.01
C GLN A 62 10.02 -9.99 -9.10
N ASN A 63 9.48 -9.93 -10.32
CA ASN A 63 10.07 -10.43 -11.56
C ASN A 63 9.38 -9.72 -12.76
N GLU A 64 9.66 -10.16 -13.99
CA GLU A 64 9.09 -9.59 -15.23
C GLU A 64 7.56 -9.72 -15.34
N GLU A 65 6.96 -10.63 -14.59
CA GLU A 65 5.52 -10.93 -14.67
C GLU A 65 4.76 -10.52 -13.41
N MET A 66 5.42 -9.91 -12.41
CA MET A 66 4.78 -9.58 -11.14
C MET A 66 5.35 -8.31 -10.51
N CYS A 67 4.46 -7.36 -10.23
CA CYS A 67 4.70 -6.22 -9.36
C CYS A 67 3.93 -6.36 -8.05
N GLN A 68 4.57 -6.02 -6.94
CA GLN A 68 3.91 -5.85 -5.65
C GLN A 68 3.89 -4.36 -5.28
N CYS A 69 2.72 -3.84 -4.92
CA CYS A 69 2.54 -2.43 -4.62
C CYS A 69 1.89 -2.24 -3.24
N LEU A 70 2.42 -1.29 -2.48
CA LEU A 70 1.73 -0.70 -1.33
C LEU A 70 0.92 0.50 -1.82
N ILE A 71 -0.36 0.58 -1.45
CA ILE A 71 -1.25 1.65 -1.88
C ILE A 71 -1.53 2.59 -0.71
N TYR A 72 -1.21 3.86 -0.86
CA TYR A 72 -1.51 4.91 0.09
C TYR A 72 -2.56 5.88 -0.45
N ASN A 73 -3.30 6.54 0.43
CA ASN A 73 -4.33 7.52 0.06
C ASN A 73 -3.79 8.95 -0.25
N SER A 74 -2.49 9.17 -0.15
CA SER A 74 -1.82 10.47 -0.31
C SER A 74 -0.31 10.28 -0.53
N PRO A 75 0.40 11.21 -1.16
CA PRO A 75 1.87 11.20 -1.24
C PRO A 75 2.56 11.78 0.01
N GLU A 76 1.80 12.33 0.95
CA GLU A 76 2.34 13.01 2.14
C GLU A 76 2.90 12.02 3.19
N PRO A 77 3.80 12.46 4.09
CA PRO A 77 4.43 11.58 5.08
C PRO A 77 3.46 10.93 6.08
N ASP A 78 2.27 11.50 6.27
CA ASP A 78 1.21 11.02 7.16
C ASP A 78 0.14 10.18 6.43
N ALA A 79 0.38 9.85 5.15
CA ALA A 79 -0.54 9.05 4.35
C ALA A 79 -0.81 7.68 4.98
N ARG A 80 -2.01 7.17 4.76
CA ARG A 80 -2.44 5.87 5.27
C ARG A 80 -2.38 4.81 4.20
N LEU A 81 -1.86 3.64 4.57
CA LEU A 81 -1.94 2.45 3.75
C LEU A 81 -3.43 2.05 3.63
N ILE A 82 -3.90 1.92 2.40
CA ILE A 82 -5.28 1.57 2.07
C ILE A 82 -5.39 0.24 1.32
N GLY A 83 -4.28 -0.31 0.84
CA GLY A 83 -4.29 -1.58 0.13
C GLY A 83 -2.91 -2.13 -0.17
N VAL A 84 -2.89 -3.40 -0.57
CA VAL A 84 -1.75 -4.10 -1.17
C VAL A 84 -2.25 -4.66 -2.48
N GLU A 85 -1.50 -4.45 -3.56
CA GLU A 85 -1.85 -4.93 -4.88
C GLU A 85 -0.74 -5.79 -5.47
N TYR A 86 -1.16 -6.84 -6.17
CA TYR A 86 -0.31 -7.73 -6.93
C TYR A 86 -0.73 -7.64 -8.40
N ILE A 87 0.11 -7.02 -9.21
CA ILE A 87 -0.12 -6.90 -10.64
C ILE A 87 0.64 -8.03 -11.30
N ILE A 88 -0.06 -8.90 -12.02
CA ILE A 88 0.53 -10.03 -12.74
C ILE A 88 0.32 -9.90 -14.24
N SER A 89 1.14 -10.60 -15.03
CA SER A 89 0.94 -10.69 -16.48
C SER A 89 -0.42 -11.32 -16.82
N GLU A 90 -0.97 -10.99 -17.99
CA GLU A 90 -2.19 -11.63 -18.51
C GLU A 90 -2.02 -13.16 -18.58
N HIS A 91 -0.84 -13.63 -18.98
CA HIS A 91 -0.54 -15.06 -19.05
C HIS A 91 -0.69 -15.74 -17.68
N LEU A 92 -0.16 -15.13 -16.61
CA LEU A 92 -0.35 -15.66 -15.24
C LEU A 92 -1.81 -15.55 -14.79
N PHE A 93 -2.49 -14.45 -15.12
CA PHE A 93 -3.90 -14.27 -14.77
C PHE A 93 -4.80 -15.34 -15.40
N LEU A 94 -4.61 -15.64 -16.68
CA LEU A 94 -5.35 -16.69 -17.40
C LEU A 94 -5.02 -18.11 -16.92
N ALA A 95 -3.90 -18.28 -16.21
CA ALA A 95 -3.50 -19.55 -15.61
C ALA A 95 -4.01 -19.74 -14.17
N LEU A 96 -4.66 -18.73 -13.57
CA LEU A 96 -5.28 -18.86 -12.26
C LEU A 96 -6.43 -19.87 -12.32
N SER A 97 -6.61 -20.64 -11.24
CA SER A 97 -7.80 -21.48 -11.12
C SER A 97 -9.04 -20.60 -10.91
N ASP A 98 -10.24 -21.10 -11.24
CA ASP A 98 -11.49 -20.35 -11.04
C ASP A 98 -11.67 -19.89 -9.58
N VAL A 99 -11.17 -20.68 -8.62
CA VAL A 99 -11.22 -20.34 -7.19
C VAL A 99 -10.28 -19.18 -6.86
N ASP A 100 -9.09 -19.15 -7.45
CA ASP A 100 -8.09 -18.11 -7.19
C ASP A 100 -8.47 -16.80 -7.91
N ALA A 101 -8.99 -16.87 -9.14
CA ALA A 101 -9.44 -15.70 -9.89
C ALA A 101 -10.58 -14.94 -9.17
N LEU A 102 -11.50 -15.67 -8.54
CA LEU A 102 -12.60 -15.08 -7.76
C LEU A 102 -12.15 -14.42 -6.45
N ALA A 103 -11.00 -14.83 -5.89
CA ALA A 103 -10.47 -14.26 -4.65
C ALA A 103 -9.65 -12.96 -4.87
N HIS A 104 -9.30 -12.67 -6.12
CA HIS A 104 -8.43 -11.55 -6.50
C HIS A 104 -9.14 -10.45 -7.33
N LEU A 105 -10.44 -10.60 -7.62
CA LEU A 105 -11.34 -9.60 -8.19
C LEU A 105 -12.22 -8.97 -7.10
#